data_AF-A0A1D6H3B3-F1
#
_entry.id   AF-A0A1D6H3B3-F1
#
_cell.length_a   1.000
_cell.length_b   1.000
_cell.length_c   1.000
_cell.angle_alpha   90.00
_cell.angle_beta   90.00
_cell.angle_gamma   90.00
#
_symmetry.space_group_name_H-M   'P 1'
#
loop_
_entity.id
_entity.type
_entity.pdbx_description
1 polymer ?
#
loop_
_entity_poly.entity_id
_entity_poly.type
_entity_poly.pdbx_seq_one_letter_code
_entity_poly.pdbx_strand_id
1 'polypeptide(L)'
;MGLMEVIFNRPVDILRKLFDGNTLRSQIEEFFNRFGAGEAAAMCLMIAAKLLYAEDSLISNSVSKKVAEAFEDPGLVGMPQIAGTTALSNTRTQAGGFSMGQVVQEAEPLFSGANEGLCLCSSRLLYPIWDYGDSKTGWY
;
A
#
# COMPACT_ATOMS: atom_id res chain seq x y z
N MET A 1 -0.86 44.83 12.88
CA MET A 1 -0.10 43.56 13.07
C MET A 1 -1.12 42.44 13.00
N GLY A 2 -1.09 41.60 11.96
CA GLY A 2 -2.05 40.51 11.77
C GLY A 2 -1.46 39.17 12.20
N LEU A 3 -2.27 38.30 12.79
CA LEU A 3 -1.91 36.90 13.03
C LEU A 3 -2.05 36.13 11.71
N MET A 4 -1.02 35.36 11.37
CA MET A 4 -1.04 34.43 10.24
C MET A 4 -0.88 33.01 10.78
N GLU A 5 -1.87 32.17 10.52
CA GLU A 5 -1.83 30.75 10.83
C GLU A 5 -1.24 29.99 9.64
N VAL A 6 -0.28 29.10 9.92
CA VAL A 6 0.34 28.23 8.93
C VAL A 6 0.00 26.79 9.27
N ILE A 7 -0.71 26.10 8.39
CA ILE A 7 -1.13 24.71 8.56
C ILE A 7 -0.31 23.83 7.61
N PHE A 8 0.39 22.84 8.16
CA PHE A 8 1.11 21.86 7.36
C PHE A 8 0.12 20.82 6.80
N ASN A 9 0.06 20.69 5.48
CA ASN A 9 -0.73 19.64 4.84
C ASN A 9 -0.04 18.28 5.03
N ARG A 10 -0.79 17.28 5.50
CA ARG A 10 -0.29 15.90 5.53
C ARG A 10 -0.29 15.33 4.10
N PRO A 11 0.57 14.34 3.78
CA PRO A 11 0.58 13.69 2.48
C PRO A 11 -0.80 13.17 2.03
N VAL A 12 -1.59 12.65 2.97
CA VAL A 12 -2.94 12.17 2.72
C VAL A 12 -3.91 13.29 2.33
N ASP A 13 -3.71 14.51 2.85
CA ASP A 13 -4.53 15.68 2.49
C ASP A 13 -4.21 16.12 1.04
N ILE A 14 -2.94 15.98 0.62
CA ILE A 14 -2.52 16.21 -0.77
C ILE A 14 -3.13 15.16 -1.69
N LEU A 15 -3.03 13.88 -1.33
CA LEU A 15 -3.60 12.77 -2.12
C LEU A 15 -5.10 12.94 -2.31
N ARG A 16 -5.81 13.28 -1.23
CA ARG A 16 -7.24 13.59 -1.28
C ARG A 16 -7.55 14.71 -2.28
N LYS A 17 -6.80 15.82 -2.25
CA LYS A 17 -6.97 16.94 -3.19
C LYS A 17 -6.74 16.52 -4.64
N LEU A 18 -5.82 15.58 -4.90
CA LEU A 18 -5.64 15.02 -6.24
C LEU A 18 -6.94 14.35 -6.71
N PHE A 19 -7.51 13.43 -5.94
CA PHE A 19 -8.72 12.70 -6.33
C PHE A 19 -10.01 13.53 -6.38
N ASP A 20 -10.08 14.60 -5.59
CA ASP A 20 -11.17 15.57 -5.61
C ASP A 20 -11.12 16.44 -6.89
N GLY A 21 -9.92 16.70 -7.39
CA GLY A 21 -9.69 17.37 -8.67
C GLY A 21 -9.96 16.49 -9.90
N ASN A 22 -9.89 17.12 -11.07
CA ASN A 22 -9.79 16.43 -12.36
C ASN A 22 -8.33 16.14 -12.70
N THR A 23 -7.62 15.44 -11.80
CA THR A 23 -6.19 15.16 -11.98
C THR A 23 -5.94 14.08 -13.01
N LEU A 24 -4.85 14.26 -13.77
CA LEU A 24 -4.35 13.26 -14.69
C LEU A 24 -3.77 12.06 -13.92
N ARG A 25 -3.93 10.86 -14.48
CA ARG A 25 -3.38 9.62 -13.93
C ARG A 25 -1.87 9.71 -13.66
N SER A 26 -1.11 10.40 -14.50
CA SER A 26 0.34 10.57 -14.34
C SER A 26 0.73 11.25 -13.03
N GLN A 27 -0.10 12.16 -12.51
CA GLN A 27 0.16 12.81 -11.21
C GLN A 27 -0.07 11.85 -10.04
N ILE A 28 -1.03 10.93 -10.19
CA ILE A 28 -1.27 9.86 -9.22
C ILE A 28 -0.08 8.89 -9.25
N GLU A 29 0.38 8.48 -10.43
CA GLU A 29 1.57 7.64 -10.59
C GLU A 29 2.82 8.32 -9.98
N GLU A 30 3.02 9.61 -10.22
CA GLU A 30 4.12 10.38 -9.60
C GLU A 30 4.03 10.38 -8.07
N PHE A 31 2.82 10.52 -7.51
CA PHE A 31 2.60 10.44 -6.07
C PHE A 31 3.00 9.05 -5.54
N PHE A 32 2.56 7.97 -6.19
CA PHE A 32 2.90 6.59 -5.81
C PHE A 32 4.41 6.32 -5.94
N ASN A 33 5.06 6.85 -6.97
CA ASN A 33 6.51 6.73 -7.14
C ASN A 33 7.29 7.49 -6.05
N ARG A 34 6.76 8.63 -5.59
CA ARG A 34 7.43 9.47 -4.59
C ARG A 34 7.30 8.93 -3.16
N PHE A 35 6.13 8.41 -2.79
CA PHE A 35 5.87 7.89 -1.44
C PHE A 35 6.10 6.38 -1.31
N GLY A 36 6.09 5.66 -2.43
CA GLY A 36 6.10 4.20 -2.47
C GLY A 36 4.69 3.62 -2.56
N ALA A 37 4.57 2.47 -3.23
CA ALA A 37 3.30 1.82 -3.48
C ALA A 37 2.56 1.45 -2.19
N GLY A 38 3.25 0.90 -1.17
CA GLY A 38 2.66 0.54 0.12
C GLY A 38 2.12 1.73 0.89
N GLU A 39 2.91 2.80 1.04
CA GLU A 39 2.50 4.02 1.74
C GLU A 39 1.35 4.72 1.03
N ALA A 40 1.42 4.87 -0.29
CA ALA A 40 0.34 5.47 -1.08
C ALA A 40 -0.95 4.63 -1.00
N ALA A 41 -0.83 3.29 -1.05
CA ALA A 41 -1.96 2.38 -0.86
C ALA A 41 -2.57 2.50 0.55
N ALA A 42 -1.77 2.65 1.60
CA ALA A 42 -2.26 2.90 2.95
C ALA A 42 -3.04 4.22 3.03
N MET A 43 -2.53 5.29 2.41
CA MET A 43 -3.22 6.58 2.35
C MET A 43 -4.55 6.47 1.57
N CYS A 44 -4.56 5.70 0.47
CA CYS A 44 -5.79 5.39 -0.26
C CYS A 44 -6.83 4.71 0.64
N LEU A 45 -6.43 3.69 1.42
CA LEU A 45 -7.33 3.00 2.35
C LEU A 45 -7.91 3.97 3.39
N MET A 46 -7.08 4.83 3.98
CA MET A 46 -7.53 5.81 4.97
C MET A 46 -8.59 6.77 4.41
N ILE A 47 -8.45 7.19 3.15
CA ILE A 47 -9.41 8.06 2.47
C ILE A 47 -10.67 7.27 2.07
N ALA A 48 -10.51 6.09 1.46
CA ALA A 48 -11.61 5.26 0.99
C ALA A 48 -12.53 4.84 2.14
N ALA A 49 -11.96 4.42 3.27
CA ALA A 49 -12.67 4.06 4.49
C ALA A 49 -13.09 5.26 5.35
N LYS A 50 -12.80 6.49 4.91
CA LYS A 50 -13.14 7.75 5.59
C LYS A 50 -12.65 7.81 7.04
N LEU A 51 -11.45 7.28 7.28
CA LEU A 51 -10.81 7.23 8.60
C LEU A 51 -10.13 8.55 9.00
N LEU A 52 -10.12 9.54 8.10
CA LEU A 52 -9.53 10.84 8.36
C LEU A 52 -10.54 11.74 9.07
N TYR A 53 -10.20 12.16 10.28
CA TYR A 53 -10.88 13.26 10.94
C TYR A 53 -10.48 14.57 10.25
N ALA A 54 -11.44 15.22 9.61
CA ALA A 54 -11.32 16.58 9.11
C ALA A 54 -12.56 17.33 9.60
N GLU A 55 -12.34 18.31 10.48
CA GLU A 55 -13.41 19.08 11.16
C GLU A 55 -14.40 19.73 10.17
N ASP A 56 -13.95 20.06 8.95
CA ASP A 56 -14.75 20.81 7.98
C ASP A 56 -15.01 20.11 6.64
N SER A 57 -14.60 18.85 6.46
CA SER A 57 -14.63 18.28 5.10
C SER A 57 -14.86 16.78 5.03
N LEU A 58 -16.14 16.42 4.95
CA LEU A 58 -16.61 15.08 4.61
C LEU A 58 -16.02 14.65 3.26
N ILE A 59 -15.34 13.50 3.25
CA ILE A 59 -14.87 12.88 2.02
C ILE A 59 -16.08 12.46 1.20
N SER A 60 -16.21 13.02 0.01
CA SER A 60 -17.31 12.71 -0.91
C SER A 60 -17.26 11.24 -1.32
N ASN A 61 -18.43 10.65 -1.56
CA ASN A 61 -18.52 9.25 -2.01
C ASN A 61 -17.83 9.04 -3.36
N SER A 62 -17.80 10.06 -4.22
CA SER A 62 -17.09 10.02 -5.51
C SER A 62 -15.57 9.92 -5.31
N VAL A 63 -14.99 10.70 -4.40
CA VAL A 63 -13.56 10.62 -4.06
C VAL A 63 -13.23 9.27 -3.45
N SER A 64 -14.02 8.81 -2.47
CA SER A 64 -13.83 7.49 -1.84
C SER A 64 -13.83 6.36 -2.89
N LYS A 65 -14.75 6.40 -3.87
CA LYS A 65 -14.78 5.42 -4.97
C LYS A 65 -13.55 5.48 -5.88
N LYS A 66 -13.16 6.68 -6.34
CA LYS A 66 -11.96 6.84 -7.20
C LYS A 66 -10.69 6.35 -6.51
N VAL A 67 -10.58 6.60 -5.21
CA VAL A 67 -9.44 6.17 -4.40
C VAL A 67 -9.44 4.66 -4.22
N ALA A 68 -10.60 4.06 -4.00
CA ALA A 68 -10.74 2.60 -3.95
C ALA A 68 -10.34 1.96 -5.29
N GLU A 69 -10.74 2.55 -6.42
CA GLU A 69 -10.31 2.10 -7.76
C GLU A 69 -8.78 2.20 -7.93
N ALA A 70 -8.15 3.26 -7.39
CA ALA A 70 -6.70 3.40 -7.44
C ALA A 70 -5.95 2.42 -6.51
N PHE A 71 -6.56 2.03 -5.39
CA PHE A 71 -6.00 1.01 -4.48
C PHE A 71 -6.03 -0.39 -5.12
N GLU A 72 -7.06 -0.70 -5.90
CA GLU A 72 -7.20 -1.98 -6.61
C GLU A 72 -6.43 -2.02 -7.94
N ASP A 73 -5.83 -0.90 -8.37
CA ASP A 73 -5.16 -0.80 -9.65
C ASP A 73 -3.76 -1.44 -9.61
N PRO A 74 -3.53 -2.54 -10.36
CA PRO A 74 -2.23 -3.19 -10.40
C PRO A 74 -1.12 -2.33 -10.98
N GLY A 75 -1.44 -1.34 -11.80
CA GLY A 75 -0.48 -0.40 -12.37
C GLY A 75 0.08 0.60 -11.35
N LEU A 76 -0.65 0.84 -10.26
CA LEU A 76 -0.22 1.72 -9.17
C LEU A 76 0.39 0.94 -8.01
N VAL A 77 -0.24 -0.18 -7.68
CA VAL A 77 0.01 -0.90 -6.43
C VAL A 77 0.80 -2.19 -6.65
N GLY A 78 0.98 -2.60 -7.91
CA GLY A 78 1.66 -3.83 -8.28
C GLY A 78 0.79 -5.07 -8.11
N MET A 79 1.33 -6.21 -8.56
CA MET A 79 0.71 -7.53 -8.37
C MET A 79 1.61 -8.39 -7.48
N PRO A 80 1.02 -9.31 -6.68
CA PRO A 80 1.81 -10.29 -5.97
C PRO A 80 2.58 -11.16 -6.96
N GLN A 81 3.85 -11.44 -6.64
CA GLN A 81 4.74 -12.26 -7.45
C GLN A 81 5.30 -13.41 -6.64
N ILE A 82 5.75 -14.46 -7.32
CA ILE A 82 6.44 -15.59 -6.69
C ILE A 82 7.94 -15.41 -6.98
N ALA A 83 8.75 -15.24 -5.93
CA ALA A 83 10.20 -15.20 -6.08
C ALA A 83 10.68 -16.55 -6.68
N GLY A 84 11.43 -16.49 -7.78
CA GLY A 84 11.94 -17.70 -8.47
C GLY A 84 11.20 -18.12 -9.75
N THR A 85 10.25 -17.32 -10.26
CA THR A 85 9.54 -17.64 -11.53
C THR A 85 10.49 -17.69 -12.76
N THR A 86 11.73 -17.20 -12.63
CA THR A 86 12.82 -17.38 -13.60
C THR A 86 13.36 -18.81 -13.70
N ALA A 87 13.00 -19.72 -12.78
CA ALA A 87 13.48 -21.11 -12.78
C ALA A 87 12.77 -22.02 -13.80
N LEU A 88 11.68 -21.57 -14.43
CA LEU A 88 10.94 -22.39 -15.42
C LEU A 88 11.48 -22.30 -16.85
N SER A 89 12.42 -21.39 -17.15
CA SER A 89 12.91 -21.16 -18.51
C SER A 89 14.10 -22.03 -18.94
N ASN A 90 14.64 -22.90 -18.07
CA ASN A 90 15.80 -23.76 -18.40
C ASN A 90 15.47 -25.25 -18.30
N THR A 91 14.62 -25.75 -19.21
CA THR A 91 14.47 -27.18 -19.47
C THR A 91 14.98 -27.54 -20.86
N ARG A 92 16.21 -27.15 -21.20
CA ARG A 92 16.94 -27.80 -22.30
C ARG A 92 17.76 -28.95 -21.70
N THR A 93 17.15 -30.13 -21.64
CA THR A 93 17.83 -31.38 -21.29
C THR A 93 18.99 -31.61 -22.27
N GLN A 94 20.22 -31.70 -21.75
CA GLN A 94 21.30 -32.38 -22.48
C GLN A 94 20.96 -33.86 -22.55
N ALA A 95 21.03 -34.43 -23.76
CA ALA A 95 20.72 -35.83 -24.01
C ALA A 95 21.66 -36.74 -23.19
N GLY A 96 21.12 -37.48 -22.21
CA GLY A 96 21.80 -38.62 -21.58
C GLY A 96 21.82 -38.70 -20.05
N GLY A 97 21.24 -37.75 -19.30
CA GLY A 97 21.22 -37.79 -17.82
C GLY A 97 19.86 -38.14 -17.23
N PHE A 98 19.81 -39.03 -16.22
CA PHE A 98 18.62 -39.25 -15.40
C PHE A 98 18.32 -37.98 -14.58
N SER A 99 17.17 -37.35 -14.83
CA SER A 99 16.71 -36.17 -14.10
C SER A 99 16.19 -36.58 -12.72
N MET A 100 16.92 -36.26 -11.66
CA MET A 100 16.50 -36.50 -10.25
C MET A 100 15.46 -35.49 -9.73
N GLY A 101 14.88 -34.66 -10.61
CA GLY A 101 14.04 -33.54 -10.21
C GLY A 101 14.85 -32.42 -9.58
N GLN A 102 14.37 -31.19 -9.71
CA GLN A 102 14.98 -30.03 -9.07
C GLN A 102 14.39 -29.88 -7.66
N VAL A 103 15.24 -29.61 -6.66
CA VAL A 103 14.77 -29.20 -5.32
C VAL A 103 13.94 -27.93 -5.51
N VAL A 104 12.64 -28.02 -5.23
CA VAL A 104 11.74 -26.86 -5.24
C VAL A 104 12.16 -25.98 -4.08
N GLN A 105 12.83 -24.86 -4.37
CA GLN A 105 13.02 -23.81 -3.38
C GLN A 105 11.63 -23.33 -2.96
N GLU A 106 11.39 -23.25 -1.65
CA GLU A 106 10.17 -22.69 -1.10
C GLU A 106 10.05 -21.26 -1.61
N ALA A 107 9.02 -21.02 -2.42
CA ALA A 107 8.93 -19.79 -3.18
C ALA A 107 8.38 -18.69 -2.27
N GLU A 108 9.24 -17.74 -1.89
CA GLU A 108 8.81 -16.61 -1.06
C GLU A 108 7.83 -15.73 -1.85
N PRO A 109 6.61 -15.49 -1.33
CA PRO A 109 5.68 -14.59 -1.98
C PRO A 109 6.17 -13.15 -1.85
N LEU A 110 6.33 -12.47 -2.98
CA LEU A 110 6.50 -11.03 -3.03
C LEU A 110 5.11 -10.40 -2.99
N PHE A 111 4.81 -9.71 -1.90
CA PHE A 111 3.52 -9.06 -1.71
C PHE A 111 3.39 -7.80 -2.58
N SER A 112 2.15 -7.48 -2.97
CA SER A 112 1.85 -6.21 -3.62
C SER A 112 1.88 -5.05 -2.62
N GLY A 113 1.96 -3.82 -3.13
CA GLY A 113 1.80 -2.62 -2.33
C GLY A 113 0.43 -2.54 -1.64
N ALA A 114 -0.59 -3.27 -2.11
CA ALA A 114 -1.93 -3.25 -1.55
C ALA A 114 -1.90 -3.95 -0.20
N ASN A 115 -1.23 -5.11 -0.16
CA ASN A 115 -0.99 -5.86 1.05
C ASN A 115 -0.13 -5.05 2.03
N GLU A 116 0.98 -4.46 1.56
CA GLU A 116 1.83 -3.61 2.40
C GLU A 116 1.02 -2.43 2.97
N GLY A 117 0.22 -1.75 2.15
CA GLY A 117 -0.62 -0.64 2.55
C GLY A 117 -1.71 -1.03 3.55
N LEU A 118 -2.31 -2.21 3.40
CA LEU A 118 -3.26 -2.77 4.36
C LEU A 118 -2.58 -3.02 5.71
N CYS A 119 -1.40 -3.65 5.71
CA CYS A 119 -0.62 -3.90 6.92
C CYS A 119 -0.21 -2.59 7.61
N LEU A 120 0.27 -1.60 6.84
CA LEU A 120 0.66 -0.28 7.35
C LEU A 120 -0.52 0.51 7.92
N CYS A 121 -1.67 0.49 7.24
CA CYS A 121 -2.87 1.15 7.73
C CYS A 121 -3.34 0.51 9.04
N SER A 122 -3.39 -0.83 9.07
CA SER A 122 -3.80 -1.58 10.26
C SER A 122 -2.85 -1.37 11.43
N SER A 123 -1.53 -1.43 11.19
CA SER A 123 -0.53 -1.21 12.24
C SER A 123 -0.62 0.20 12.82
N ARG A 124 -0.85 1.24 11.99
CA ARG A 124 -1.04 2.62 12.46
C ARG A 124 -2.29 2.80 13.31
N LEU A 125 -3.40 2.16 12.94
CA LEU A 125 -4.64 2.23 13.71
C LEU A 125 -4.50 1.53 15.06
N LEU A 126 -3.81 0.40 15.09
CA LEU A 126 -3.63 -0.43 16.29
C LEU A 126 -2.45 0.01 17.15
N TYR A 127 -1.53 0.83 16.61
CA TYR A 127 -0.31 1.27 17.31
C TYR A 127 -0.55 1.80 18.73
N PRO A 128 -1.56 2.67 18.99
CA PRO A 128 -1.78 3.19 20.34
C PRO A 128 -2.17 2.13 21.39
N ILE A 129 -2.66 0.97 20.96
CA ILE A 129 -3.13 -0.11 21.84
C ILE A 129 -2.26 -1.37 21.78
N TRP A 130 -1.33 -1.44 20.82
CA TRP A 130 -0.54 -2.65 20.54
C TRP A 130 0.28 -3.10 21.76
N ASP A 131 0.92 -2.17 22.46
CA ASP A 131 1.74 -2.45 23.65
C ASP A 131 0.99 -2.27 24.98
N TYR A 132 -0.31 -1.97 24.94
CA TYR A 132 -1.09 -1.75 26.16
C TYR A 132 -1.20 -3.03 27.02
N GLY A 133 -1.15 -4.21 26.38
CA GLY A 133 -1.17 -5.51 27.06
C GLY A 133 0.14 -5.86 27.79
N ASP A 134 1.29 -5.46 27.24
CA ASP A 134 2.60 -5.87 27.76
C ASP A 134 2.93 -5.21 29.11
N SER A 135 2.35 -4.03 29.37
CA SER A 135 2.51 -3.31 30.65
C SER A 135 1.59 -3.78 31.79
N LYS A 136 0.55 -4.58 31.51
CA LYS A 136 -0.46 -4.98 32.51
C LYS A 136 -0.64 -6.48 32.69
N THR A 137 -0.28 -7.29 31.71
CA THR A 137 -0.25 -8.74 31.83
C THR A 137 1.18 -9.18 31.60
N GLY A 138 1.92 -9.40 32.69
CA GLY A 138 3.29 -9.93 32.66
C GLY A 138 3.32 -11.31 32.00
N TRP A 139 3.34 -11.34 30.68
CA TRP A 139 3.67 -12.49 29.87
C TRP A 139 5.11 -12.34 29.35
N TYR A 140 6.04 -12.22 30.31
CA TYR A 140 7.39 -12.78 30.30
C TYR A 140 7.78 -13.09 31.75
#